data_AF-A0A2V7QR18-F1
#
_entry.id   AF-A0A2V7QR18-F1
#
_cell.length_a   1.000
_cell.length_b   1.000
_cell.length_c   1.000
_cell.angle_alpha   90.00
_cell.angle_beta   90.00
_cell.angle_gamma   90.00
#
_symmetry.space_group_name_H-M   'P 1'
#
loop_
_entity.id
_entity.type
_entity.pdbx_description
1 polymer ?
#
loop_
_entity_poly.entity_id
_entity_poly.type
_entity_poly.pdbx_seq_one_letter_code
_entity_poly.pdbx_strand_id
1 'polypeptide(L)'
;MVLISEHRDGELVARAASSLGFGLIRGSSTRGADRALISIVRELQAGHEVAITPDGPRGPAAKFAPGALVAAQRSDSFILPVVAVADRAWRLRSWDRFMIPKPFARVTIAYGNPTKVFATSPRAAAAEGPRFEELMSEALGMASG
;
A
#
# COMPACT_ATOMS: atom_id res chain seq x y z
N MET A 1 -1.85 10.30 -3.75
CA MET A 1 -1.52 10.68 -2.36
C MET A 1 -0.89 9.50 -1.64
N VAL A 2 -0.04 9.73 -0.63
CA VAL A 2 0.65 8.65 0.12
C VAL A 2 0.35 8.77 1.61
N LEU A 3 -0.08 7.67 2.24
CA LEU A 3 -0.24 7.62 3.70
C LEU A 3 1.14 7.47 4.36
N ILE A 4 1.52 8.41 5.22
CA ILE A 4 2.80 8.40 5.92
C ILE A 4 2.62 8.66 7.42
N SER A 5 3.26 7.82 8.22
CA SER A 5 3.27 7.87 9.69
C SER A 5 3.76 9.20 10.25
N GLU A 6 3.11 9.70 11.31
CA GLU A 6 3.45 10.96 12.00
C GLU A 6 4.77 10.91 12.80
N HIS A 7 5.42 9.74 12.89
CA HIS A 7 6.69 9.61 13.59
C HIS A 7 7.87 10.26 12.84
N ARG A 8 8.97 10.51 13.57
CA ARG A 8 10.18 11.21 13.06
C ARG A 8 10.76 10.57 11.80
N ASP A 9 10.74 9.24 11.70
CA ASP A 9 11.20 8.51 10.52
C ASP A 9 10.25 8.68 9.33
N GLY A 10 8.94 8.80 9.60
CA GLY A 10 7.95 9.12 8.58
C GLY A 10 8.09 10.54 8.04
N GLU A 11 8.67 11.47 8.80
CA GLU A 11 8.92 12.84 8.34
C GLU A 11 9.98 12.90 7.23
N LEU A 12 10.98 12.01 7.26
CA LEU A 12 11.97 11.91 6.19
C LEU A 12 11.32 11.41 4.89
N VAL A 13 10.50 10.36 5.00
CA VAL A 13 9.74 9.80 3.88
C VAL A 13 8.72 10.82 3.34
N ALA A 14 8.08 11.59 4.22
CA ALA A 14 7.15 12.65 3.86
C ALA A 14 7.81 13.74 3.02
N ARG A 15 8.98 14.22 3.44
CA ARG A 15 9.74 15.20 2.66
C ARG A 15 10.14 14.67 1.30
N ALA A 16 10.64 13.43 1.24
CA ALA A 16 11.01 12.79 -0.02
C ALA A 16 9.80 12.63 -0.95
N ALA A 17 8.68 12.13 -0.44
CA ALA A 17 7.44 11.95 -1.21
C ALA A 17 6.89 13.30 -1.70
N SER A 18 6.89 14.33 -0.85
CA SER A 18 6.47 15.67 -1.24
C SER A 18 7.40 16.28 -2.30
N SER A 19 8.72 16.10 -2.19
CA SER A 19 9.66 16.57 -3.22
C SER A 19 9.49 15.86 -4.57
N LEU A 20 8.92 14.66 -4.56
CA LEU A 20 8.56 13.90 -5.76
C LEU A 20 7.15 14.26 -6.29
N GLY A 21 6.48 15.26 -5.70
CA GLY A 21 5.17 15.75 -6.14
C GLY A 21 3.97 14.99 -5.56
N PHE A 22 4.16 14.06 -4.63
CA PHE A 22 3.05 13.34 -4.03
C PHE A 22 2.33 14.17 -2.96
N GLY A 23 1.00 14.25 -3.05
CA GLY A 23 0.16 14.68 -1.93
C GLY A 23 0.26 13.70 -0.74
N LEU A 24 0.19 14.21 0.48
CA LEU A 24 0.42 13.41 1.69
C LEU A 24 -0.83 13.29 2.55
N ILE A 25 -1.09 12.08 3.05
CA ILE A 25 -2.04 11.84 4.13
C ILE A 25 -1.20 11.49 5.36
N ARG A 26 -1.36 12.26 6.44
CA ARG A 26 -0.65 12.00 7.71
C ARG A 26 -1.51 11.09 8.59
N GLY A 27 -0.93 10.01 9.10
CA GLY A 27 -1.65 9.13 10.02
C GLY A 27 -0.85 7.89 10.41
N SER A 28 -1.10 7.36 11.60
CA SER A 28 -0.44 6.15 12.12
C SER A 28 -1.39 4.96 12.19
N SER A 29 -0.90 3.79 11.79
CA SER A 29 -1.60 2.51 11.87
C SER A 29 -1.67 1.94 13.30
N THR A 30 -1.18 2.67 14.31
CA THR A 30 -1.20 2.26 15.72
C THR A 30 -1.94 3.24 16.63
N ARG A 31 -1.81 4.56 16.41
CA ARG A 31 -2.59 5.62 17.06
C ARG A 31 -3.17 6.52 15.98
N GLY A 32 -4.49 6.64 15.89
CA GLY A 32 -5.15 7.44 14.84
C GLY A 32 -5.40 6.68 13.53
N ALA A 33 -5.45 5.35 13.57
CA ALA A 33 -5.75 4.52 12.38
C ALA A 33 -7.15 4.80 11.83
N ASP A 34 -8.10 5.13 12.72
CA ASP A 34 -9.44 5.62 12.42
C ASP A 34 -9.41 6.95 11.65
N ARG A 35 -8.62 7.94 12.10
CA ARG A 35 -8.45 9.23 11.43
C ARG A 35 -7.76 9.08 10.07
N ALA A 36 -6.73 8.22 10.01
CA ALA A 36 -6.05 7.91 8.75
C ALA A 36 -7.03 7.30 7.73
N LEU A 37 -7.83 6.32 8.15
CA LEU A 37 -8.85 5.69 7.32
C LEU A 37 -9.90 6.70 6.82
N ILE A 38 -10.42 7.55 7.72
CA ILE A 38 -11.37 8.61 7.34
C ILE A 38 -10.76 9.56 6.31
N SER A 39 -9.49 9.94 6.49
CA SER A 39 -8.80 10.83 5.56
C SER A 39 -8.63 10.16 4.20
N ILE A 40 -8.20 8.90 4.15
CA ILE A 40 -8.10 8.13 2.90
C ILE A 40 -9.45 8.08 2.18
N VAL A 41 -10.54 7.75 2.88
CA VAL A 41 -11.88 7.68 2.27
C VAL A 41 -12.29 9.02 1.69
N ARG A 42 -12.03 10.14 2.39
CA ARG A 42 -12.34 11.48 1.91
C ARG A 42 -11.58 11.83 0.64
N GLU A 43 -10.28 11.53 0.60
CA GLU A 43 -9.45 11.81 -0.57
C GLU A 43 -9.87 10.95 -1.78
N LEU A 44 -10.17 9.67 -1.56
CA LEU A 44 -10.70 8.79 -2.61
C LEU A 44 -12.05 9.31 -3.15
N GLN A 45 -12.95 9.73 -2.27
CA GLN A 45 -14.24 10.32 -2.67
C GLN A 45 -14.09 11.68 -3.36
N ALA A 46 -13.01 12.42 -3.11
CA ALA A 46 -12.67 13.65 -3.82
C ALA A 46 -12.07 13.39 -5.22
N GLY A 47 -11.89 12.12 -5.61
CA GLY A 47 -11.33 11.72 -6.90
C GLY A 47 -9.81 11.61 -6.91
N HIS A 48 -9.15 11.66 -5.75
CA HIS A 48 -7.71 11.46 -5.66
C HIS A 48 -7.35 9.98 -5.54
N GLU A 49 -6.22 9.60 -6.12
CA GLU A 49 -5.64 8.27 -5.94
C GLU A 49 -4.86 8.20 -4.63
N VAL A 50 -4.89 7.06 -3.93
CA VAL A 50 -4.14 6.84 -2.69
C VAL A 50 -3.28 5.58 -2.78
N ALA A 51 -1.97 5.73 -2.58
CA ALA A 51 -1.02 4.64 -2.49
C ALA A 51 -0.77 4.26 -1.02
N ILE A 52 -0.88 2.97 -0.73
CA ILE A 52 -0.70 2.39 0.59
C ILE A 52 0.15 1.13 0.43
N THR A 53 1.15 0.95 1.30
CA THR A 53 1.85 -0.34 1.37
C THR A 53 0.91 -1.39 1.99
N PRO A 54 0.76 -2.57 1.37
CA PRO A 54 -0.18 -3.58 1.86
C PRO A 54 0.16 -4.01 3.29
N ASP A 55 1.46 -4.07 3.61
CA ASP A 55 1.97 -4.50 4.90
C ASP A 55 2.02 -3.33 5.89
N GLY A 56 1.28 -3.45 6.99
CA GLY A 56 1.37 -2.50 8.10
C GLY A 56 2.70 -2.60 8.86
N PRO A 57 3.05 -1.63 9.74
CA PRO A 57 4.38 -1.51 10.36
C PRO A 57 4.78 -2.65 11.32
N ARG A 58 3.87 -3.61 11.56
CA ARG A 58 4.09 -4.77 12.44
C ARG A 58 4.14 -6.09 11.67
N GLY A 59 3.99 -6.06 10.35
CA GLY A 59 3.95 -7.26 9.51
C GLY A 59 2.83 -8.23 9.89
N PRO A 60 2.91 -9.49 9.42
CA PRO A 60 3.96 -10.04 8.56
C PRO A 60 3.93 -9.45 7.14
N ALA A 61 5.04 -9.57 6.42
CA ALA A 61 5.15 -9.15 5.02
C ALA A 61 4.12 -9.88 4.14
N ALA A 62 3.69 -9.23 3.06
CA ALA A 62 2.63 -9.64 2.15
C ALA A 62 1.26 -9.91 2.80
N LYS A 63 0.92 -9.21 3.89
CA LYS A 63 -0.43 -9.27 4.47
C LYS A 63 -1.17 -7.97 4.31
N PHE A 64 -2.34 -8.06 3.69
CA PHE A 64 -3.13 -6.89 3.35
C PHE A 64 -3.68 -6.24 4.62
N ALA A 65 -3.35 -4.98 4.85
CA ALA A 65 -3.90 -4.21 5.95
C ALA A 65 -5.42 -4.07 5.80
N PRO A 66 -6.24 -4.49 6.79
CA PRO A 66 -7.70 -4.41 6.72
C PRO A 66 -8.25 -3.01 6.38
N GLY A 67 -7.53 -1.96 6.79
CA GLY A 67 -7.92 -0.57 6.54
C GLY A 67 -7.98 -0.20 5.06
N ALA A 68 -7.12 -0.77 4.21
CA ALA A 68 -7.13 -0.47 2.78
C ALA A 68 -8.39 -1.03 2.09
N LEU A 69 -8.82 -2.25 2.46
CA LEU A 69 -10.04 -2.86 1.95
C LEU A 69 -11.29 -2.12 2.41
N VAL A 70 -11.32 -1.70 3.68
CA VAL A 70 -12.41 -0.88 4.22
C VAL A 70 -12.46 0.49 3.54
N ALA A 71 -11.30 1.09 3.26
CA ALA A 71 -11.24 2.38 2.56
C ALA A 71 -11.82 2.27 1.15
N ALA A 72 -11.38 1.27 0.38
CA ALA A 72 -11.89 1.01 -0.96
C ALA A 72 -13.39 0.74 -0.96
N GLN A 73 -13.87 -0.10 -0.03
CA GLN A 73 -15.29 -0.40 0.13
C GLN A 73 -16.14 0.85 0.43
N ARG A 74 -15.68 1.73 1.33
CA ARG A 74 -16.44 2.94 1.72
C ARG A 74 -16.42 4.05 0.68
N SER A 75 -15.40 4.08 -0.16
CA SER A 75 -15.23 5.08 -1.22
C SER A 75 -15.70 4.60 -2.59
N ASP A 76 -16.22 3.37 -2.69
CA ASP A 76 -16.52 2.68 -3.95
C ASP A 76 -15.35 2.68 -4.96
N SER A 77 -14.12 2.69 -4.43
CA SER A 77 -12.89 2.77 -5.22
C SER A 77 -12.36 1.39 -5.60
N PHE A 78 -11.64 1.34 -6.71
CA PHE A 78 -10.88 0.15 -7.11
C PHE A 78 -9.56 0.08 -6.36
N ILE A 79 -9.11 -1.14 -6.10
CA ILE A 79 -7.74 -1.42 -5.65
C ILE A 79 -6.95 -1.92 -6.86
N LEU A 80 -5.82 -1.28 -7.11
CA LEU A 80 -4.87 -1.67 -8.15
C LEU A 80 -3.62 -2.28 -7.48
N PRO A 81 -3.39 -3.60 -7.61
CA PRO A 81 -2.15 -4.23 -7.17
C PRO A 81 -0.97 -3.65 -7.94
N VAL A 82 0.07 -3.19 -7.23
CA VAL A 82 1.32 -2.71 -7.84
C VAL A 82 2.49 -3.39 -7.15
N VAL A 83 3.34 -4.03 -7.94
CA VAL A 83 4.55 -4.71 -7.45
C VAL A 83 5.78 -4.19 -8.16
N ALA A 84 6.90 -4.18 -7.44
CA ALA A 84 8.20 -3.84 -8.00
C ALA A 84 9.20 -4.95 -7.67
N VAL A 85 9.92 -5.41 -8.69
CA VAL A 85 11.02 -6.37 -8.55
C VAL A 85 12.29 -5.79 -9.17
N ALA A 86 13.44 -6.20 -8.64
CA ALA A 86 14.73 -5.83 -9.20
C ALA A 86 15.58 -7.08 -9.45
N ASP A 87 16.23 -7.12 -10.62
CA ASP A 87 17.12 -8.22 -11.01
C ASP A 87 18.32 -8.38 -10.04
N ARG A 88 18.78 -7.24 -9.50
CA ARG A 88 19.89 -7.14 -8.55
C ARG A 88 19.50 -6.21 -7.42
N ALA A 89 19.36 -6.75 -6.22
CA ALA A 89 19.02 -5.97 -5.04
C ALA A 89 19.82 -6.39 -3.81
N TRP A 90 20.01 -5.46 -2.90
CA TRP A 90 20.26 -5.76 -1.49
C TRP A 90 18.91 -5.96 -0.81
N ARG A 91 18.77 -7.02 -0.03
CA ARG A 91 17.61 -7.24 0.84
C ARG A 91 18.07 -7.10 2.28
N LEU A 92 17.51 -6.12 2.98
CA LEU A 92 17.88 -5.89 4.37
C LEU A 92 17.39 -7.05 5.25
N ARG A 93 18.09 -7.30 6.36
CA ARG A 93 17.67 -8.27 7.38
C ARG A 93 16.66 -7.66 8.35
N SER A 94 15.69 -6.92 7.81
CA SER A 94 14.55 -6.36 8.52
C SER A 94 13.33 -7.27 8.36
N TRP A 95 12.30 -7.07 9.20
CA TRP A 95 11.09 -7.88 9.21
C TRP A 95 10.34 -7.89 7.86
N ASP A 96 10.47 -6.80 7.10
CA ASP A 96 9.87 -6.58 5.78
C ASP A 96 10.77 -6.99 4.62
N ARG A 97 12.02 -7.41 4.91
CA ARG A 97 13.05 -7.72 3.90
C ARG A 97 13.22 -6.62 2.85
N PHE A 98 13.21 -5.36 3.27
CA PHE A 98 13.24 -4.19 2.39
C PHE A 98 14.24 -4.34 1.23
N MET A 99 13.75 -4.13 0.00
CA MET A 99 14.50 -4.29 -1.23
C MET A 99 15.11 -2.94 -1.66
N ILE A 100 16.43 -2.88 -1.73
CA ILE A 100 17.16 -1.76 -2.31
C ILE A 100 17.77 -2.23 -3.64
N PRO A 101 17.26 -1.76 -4.80
CA PRO A 101 17.88 -2.05 -6.09
C PRO A 101 19.35 -1.61 -6.09
N LYS A 102 20.25 -2.45 -6.60
CA LYS A 102 21.66 -2.10 -6.77
C LYS A 102 21.79 -1.04 -7.88
N PRO A 103 22.86 -0.23 -7.91
CA PRO A 103 23.14 0.64 -9.05
C PRO A 103 23.07 -0.13 -10.37
N PHE A 104 22.37 0.46 -11.36
CA PHE A 104 22.13 -0.13 -12.68
C PHE A 104 21.28 -1.40 -12.69
N ALA A 105 20.60 -1.75 -11.59
CA ALA A 105 19.64 -2.84 -11.59
C ALA A 105 18.46 -2.52 -12.52
N ARG A 106 17.96 -3.54 -13.21
CA ARG A 106 16.68 -3.45 -13.91
C ARG A 106 15.58 -3.60 -12.88
N VAL A 107 14.71 -2.60 -12.81
CA VAL A 107 13.49 -2.62 -11.98
C VAL A 107 12.30 -2.86 -12.90
N THR A 108 11.56 -3.94 -12.65
CA THR A 108 10.29 -4.23 -13.32
C THR A 108 9.16 -3.85 -12.39
N ILE A 109 8.24 -3.02 -12.87
CA ILE A 109 7.00 -2.67 -12.19
C ILE A 109 5.87 -3.37 -12.92
N ALA A 110 5.08 -4.18 -12.20
CA ALA A 110 3.90 -4.81 -12.76
C ALA A 110 2.64 -4.30 -12.06
N TYR A 111 1.59 -4.16 -12.84
CA TYR A 111 0.26 -3.76 -12.40
C TYR A 111 -0.66 -4.97 -12.52
N GLY A 112 -1.37 -5.28 -11.44
CA GLY A 112 -2.45 -6.26 -11.46
C GLY A 112 -3.74 -5.68 -12.06
N ASN A 113 -4.81 -6.45 -12.01
CA ASN A 113 -6.11 -5.99 -12.47
C ASN A 113 -6.79 -5.09 -11.42
N PRO A 114 -7.35 -3.93 -11.81
CA PRO A 114 -8.19 -3.12 -10.94
C PRO A 114 -9.35 -3.95 -10.39
N THR A 115 -9.46 -4.05 -9.07
CA THR A 115 -10.43 -4.93 -8.41
C THR A 115 -11.26 -4.17 -7.37
N LYS A 116 -12.59 -4.32 -7.42
CA LYS A 116 -13.51 -3.75 -6.41
C LYS A 116 -13.65 -4.66 -5.19
N VAL A 117 -13.97 -4.04 -4.06
CA VAL A 117 -14.39 -4.70 -2.80
C VAL A 117 -15.91 -4.57 -2.70
N PHE A 118 -16.64 -5.68 -2.87
CA PHE A 118 -18.11 -5.69 -2.88
C PHE A 118 -18.74 -6.06 -1.53
N ALA A 119 -17.93 -6.18 -0.47
CA ALA A 119 -18.41 -6.51 0.85
C ALA A 119 -19.50 -5.55 1.38
N THR A 120 -20.53 -6.14 1.99
CA THR A 120 -21.70 -5.42 2.54
C THR A 120 -21.43 -4.76 3.90
N SER A 121 -20.28 -5.01 4.51
CA SER A 121 -19.89 -4.40 5.78
C SER A 121 -18.37 -4.21 5.87
N PRO A 122 -17.88 -3.28 6.71
CA PRO A 122 -16.44 -3.11 6.94
C PRO A 122 -15.75 -4.38 7.45
N ARG A 123 -16.44 -5.19 8.26
CA ARG A 123 -15.90 -6.47 8.75
C ARG A 123 -15.75 -7.49 7.62
N ALA A 124 -16.73 -7.56 6.72
CA ALA A 124 -16.65 -8.42 5.54
C ALA A 124 -15.55 -7.93 4.57
N ALA A 125 -15.40 -6.62 4.39
CA ALA A 125 -14.34 -6.04 3.57
C ALA A 125 -12.95 -6.40 4.12
N ALA A 126 -12.75 -6.24 5.43
CA ALA A 126 -11.52 -6.62 6.11
C ALA A 126 -11.17 -8.12 5.97
N ALA A 127 -12.19 -8.98 5.82
CA ALA A 127 -12.00 -10.42 5.67
C ALA A 127 -11.57 -10.83 4.24
N GLU A 128 -11.66 -9.94 3.25
CA GLU A 128 -11.21 -10.21 1.87
C GLU A 128 -9.67 -10.18 1.71
N GLY A 129 -8.91 -9.95 2.80
CA GLY A 129 -7.44 -9.93 2.80
C GLY A 129 -6.78 -11.00 1.92
N PRO A 130 -7.09 -12.30 2.12
CA PRO A 130 -6.48 -13.38 1.33
C PRO A 130 -6.69 -13.25 -0.19
N ARG A 131 -7.86 -12.75 -0.63
CA ARG A 131 -8.14 -12.55 -2.06
C ARG A 131 -7.22 -11.49 -2.66
N PHE A 132 -6.98 -10.40 -1.94
CA PHE A 132 -6.11 -9.33 -2.40
C PHE A 132 -4.62 -9.67 -2.27
N GLU A 133 -4.26 -10.54 -1.33
CA GLU A 133 -2.92 -11.13 -1.24
C GLU A 133 -2.62 -12.02 -2.45
N GLU A 134 -3.60 -12.82 -2.90
CA GLU A 134 -3.48 -13.64 -4.12
C GLU A 134 -3.30 -12.77 -5.37
N LEU A 135 -4.11 -11.71 -5.54
CA LEU A 135 -3.96 -10.76 -6.65
C LEU A 135 -2.58 -10.06 -6.67
N MET A 136 -2.02 -9.75 -5.50
CA MET A 136 -0.67 -9.22 -5.39
C MET A 136 0.39 -10.26 -5.78
N SER A 137 0.19 -11.52 -5.41
CA SER A 137 1.08 -12.63 -5.79
C SER A 137 1.04 -12.90 -7.30
N GLU A 138 -0.13 -12.84 -7.93
CA GLU A 138 -0.27 -12.93 -9.39
C GLU A 138 0.50 -11.81 -10.09
N ALA A 139 0.34 -10.56 -9.61
CA ALA A 139 1.09 -9.42 -10.13
C ALA A 139 2.61 -9.63 -9.99
N LEU A 140 3.06 -10.19 -8.86
CA LEU A 140 4.47 -10.53 -8.64
C LEU A 140 4.98 -11.60 -9.60
N GLY A 141 4.16 -12.60 -9.91
CA GLY A 141 4.46 -13.64 -10.89
C GLY A 141 4.69 -13.05 -12.29
N MET A 142 3.86 -12.10 -12.71
CA MET A 142 4.03 -11.38 -13.99
C MET A 142 5.33 -10.56 -14.03
N ALA A 143 5.75 -9.97 -12.91
CA ALA A 143 6.94 -9.13 -12.84
C ALA A 143 8.26 -9.94 -12.86
N SER A 144 8.20 -11.21 -12.45
CA SER A 144 9.36 -12.07 -12.22
C SER A 144 9.71 -12.96 -13.42
N GLY A 145 8.94 -12.88 -14.51
CA GLY A 145 9.14 -13.63 -15.75
C GLY A 145 10.12 -12.99 -16.72
#